data_AF-A0A3C1Y4S4-F1
#
_entry.id   AF-A0A3C1Y4S4-F1
#
_cell.length_a   1.000
_cell.length_b   1.000
_cell.length_c   1.000
_cell.angle_alpha   90.00
_cell.angle_beta   90.00
_cell.angle_gamma   90.00
#
_symmetry.space_group_name_H-M   'P 1'
#
loop_
_entity.id
_entity.type
_entity.pdbx_description
1 polymer ?
#
loop_
_entity_poly.entity_id
_entity_poly.type
_entity_poly.pdbx_seq_one_letter_code
_entity_poly.pdbx_strand_id
1 'polypeptide(L)' 'GKTTLLHLLAGFLQPTDGAVRFHGEQVERPGPERGVVFQEYALFPWMTARQNVEFGLRAQSVAAPQRR' A
#
# COMPACT_ATOMS: atom_id res chain seq x y z
N GLY A 1 -9.85 -12.76 10.89
CA GLY A 1 -10.61 -12.82 9.63
C GLY A 1 -10.21 -11.72 8.66
N LYS A 2 -10.66 -10.47 8.89
CA LYS A 2 -10.50 -9.35 7.95
C LYS A 2 -9.04 -8.97 7.68
N THR A 3 -8.23 -8.78 8.72
CA THR A 3 -6.80 -8.43 8.57
C THR A 3 -6.03 -9.47 7.77
N THR A 4 -6.28 -10.76 8.03
CA THR A 4 -5.69 -11.87 7.26
C THR A 4 -6.07 -11.78 5.78
N LEU A 5 -7.34 -11.55 5.47
CA LEU A 5 -7.81 -11.38 4.10
C LEU A 5 -7.17 -10.17 3.41
N LEU A 6 -7.11 -9.03 4.09
CA LEU A 6 -6.45 -7.83 3.55
C LEU A 6 -4.96 -8.04 3.32
N HIS A 7 -4.26 -8.76 4.21
CA HIS A 7 -2.86 -9.10 4.02
C HIS A 7 -2.63 -10.07 2.85
N LEU A 8 -3.53 -11.04 2.63
CA LEU A 8 -3.49 -11.89 1.44
C LEU A 8 -3.69 -11.07 0.16
N LEU A 9 -4.69 -10.18 0.13
CA LEU A 9 -4.96 -9.30 -1.02
C LEU A 9 -3.82 -8.32 -1.30
N ALA A 10 -3.16 -7.83 -0.26
CA ALA A 10 -2.00 -6.94 -0.38
C ALA A 10 -0.72 -7.69 -0.75
N GLY A 11 -0.69 -9.03 -0.70
CA GLY A 11 0.50 -9.84 -0.95
C GLY A 11 1.48 -9.91 0.23
N PHE A 12 1.07 -9.51 1.43
CA PHE A 12 1.86 -9.66 2.67
C PHE A 12 1.82 -11.09 3.21
N LEU A 13 0.80 -11.87 2.86
CA LEU A 13 0.68 -13.29 3.18
C LEU A 13 0.50 -14.08 1.89
N GLN A 14 1.06 -15.29 1.86
CA GLN A 14 0.82 -16.29 0.82
C GLN A 14 -0.39 -17.14 1.23
N PRO A 15 -1.33 -17.43 0.31
CA PRO A 15 -2.43 -18.35 0.60
C PRO A 15 -1.87 -19.76 0.84
N THR A 16 -2.46 -20.49 1.78
CA THR A 16 -2.10 -21.91 2.00
C THR A 16 -2.44 -22.76 0.78
N ASP A 17 -3.58 -22.46 0.14
CA ASP A 17 -4.06 -23.10 -1.08
C ASP A 17 -4.75 -22.08 -1.99
N GLY A 18 -4.74 -22.35 -3.30
CA GLY A 18 -5.32 -21.47 -4.31
C GLY A 18 -4.41 -20.29 -4.69
N ALA A 19 -4.98 -19.22 -5.23
CA ALA A 19 -4.21 -18.05 -5.66
C ALA A 19 -5.01 -16.76 -5.50
N VAL A 20 -4.30 -15.66 -5.24
CA VAL A 20 -4.84 -14.30 -5.31
C VAL A 20 -4.41 -13.70 -6.65
N ARG A 21 -5.35 -13.12 -7.40
CA ARG A 21 -5.08 -12.43 -8.66
C ARG A 21 -5.58 -11.00 -8.63
N PHE A 22 -4.78 -10.07 -9.14
CA PHE A 22 -5.11 -8.67 -9.31
C PHE A 22 -4.95 -8.31 -10.79
N HIS A 23 -6.02 -7.84 -11.44
CA HIS A 23 -6.07 -7.63 -12.90
C HIS A 23 -5.62 -8.84 -13.75
N GLY A 24 -5.89 -10.06 -13.27
CA GLY A 24 -5.52 -11.29 -13.95
C GLY A 24 -4.11 -11.79 -13.65
N GLU A 25 -3.24 -10.96 -13.07
CA GLU A 25 -1.88 -11.32 -12.66
C GLU A 25 -1.87 -11.88 -11.23
N GLN A 26 -0.99 -12.85 -10.98
CA GLN A 26 -0.87 -13.46 -9.66
C GLN A 26 -0.18 -12.50 -8.68
N VAL A 27 -0.75 -12.37 -7.48
CA VAL A 27 -0.17 -11.58 -6.39
C VAL A 27 0.80 -12.44 -5.60
N GLU A 28 2.10 -12.29 -5.87
CA GLU A 28 3.16 -13.01 -5.14
C GLU A 28 3.76 -12.22 -3.99
N ARG A 29 3.67 -10.88 -4.07
CA ARG A 29 4.28 -9.95 -3.11
C ARG A 29 3.56 -8.60 -3.10
N PRO A 30 3.83 -7.74 -2.10
CA PRO A 30 3.33 -6.37 -2.10
C PRO A 30 3.87 -5.59 -3.29
N GLY A 31 3.05 -4.69 -3.83
CA GLY A 31 3.39 -3.87 -5.00
C GLY A 31 2.81 -2.46 -4.88
N PRO A 32 3.44 -1.45 -5.53
CA PRO A 32 3.03 -0.05 -5.45
C PRO A 32 1.60 0.23 -5.95
N GLU A 33 1.05 -0.67 -6.76
CA GLU A 33 -0.32 -0.66 -7.28
C GLU A 33 -1.39 -0.98 -6.21
N ARG A 34 -0.98 -1.44 -5.02
CA ARG A 34 -1.87 -1.78 -3.90
C ARG A 34 -1.46 -1.03 -2.63
N GLY A 35 -2.30 -0.11 -2.17
CA GLY A 35 -2.15 0.56 -0.87
C GLY A 35 -2.94 -0.14 0.24
N VAL A 36 -2.39 -0.17 1.46
CA VAL A 36 -3.11 -0.66 2.65
C VAL A 36 -3.30 0.50 3.63
N VAL A 37 -4.54 0.67 4.08
CA VAL A 37 -4.89 1.64 5.12
C VAL A 37 -5.13 0.87 6.42
N PHE A 38 -4.38 1.22 7.45
CA PHE A 38 -4.50 0.61 8.77
C PHE A 38 -5.56 1.34 9.59
N GLN A 39 -6.16 0.62 10.55
CA GLN A 39 -7.10 1.22 11.50
C GLN A 39 -6.37 2.13 12.52
N GLU A 40 -5.10 1.82 12.80
CA GLU A 40 -4.24 2.66 13.62
C GLU A 40 -3.60 3.77 12.79
N TYR A 41 -3.30 4.90 13.45
CA TYR A 41 -2.67 6.05 12.80
C TYR A 41 -1.27 5.70 12.30
N ALA A 42 -1.12 5.53 10.98
CA ALA A 42 0.16 5.34 10.31
C ALA A 42 0.67 6.67 9.72
N LEU A 43 0.65 7.74 10.52
CA LEU A 43 1.19 9.05 10.14
C LEU A 43 2.65 9.19 10.61
N PHE A 44 3.45 9.92 9.85
CA PHE A 44 4.77 10.39 10.30
C PHE A 44 4.58 11.62 11.19
N PRO A 45 4.78 11.51 12.52
CA PRO A 45 4.45 12.59 13.46
C PRO A 45 5.36 13.81 13.34
N TRP A 46 6.53 13.65 12.73
CA TRP A 46 7.47 14.74 12.43
C TRP A 46 7.20 15.43 11.08
N MET A 47 6.16 15.01 10.35
CA MET A 47 5.76 15.60 9.08
C MET A 47 4.46 16.39 9.23
N THR A 48 4.35 17.51 8.52
CA THR A 48 3.07 18.22 8.32
C THR A 48 2.05 17.32 7.61
N ALA A 49 0.76 17.65 7.70
CA ALA A 49 -0.30 16.93 6.99
C ALA A 49 -0.02 16.81 5.48
N ARG A 50 0.43 17.91 4.86
CA ARG A 50 0.82 17.94 3.45
C ARG A 50 2.00 17.01 3.15
N GLN A 51 3.03 16.99 4.00
CA GLN A 51 4.18 16.10 3.83
C GLN A 51 3.80 14.62 3.94
N ASN A 52 2.86 14.28 4.83
CA ASN A 52 2.32 12.92 4.94
C ASN A 52 1.62 12.48 3.65
N VAL A 53 0.77 13.34 3.07
CA VAL A 53 0.06 13.05 1.80
C VAL A 53 1.05 12.96 0.63
N GLU A 54 2.04 13.86 0.56
CA GLU A 54 3.04 13.88 -0.52
C GLU A 54 4.04 12.70 -0.44
N PHE A 55 4.14 12.00 0.70
CA PHE A 55 5.18 10.99 0.94
C PHE A 55 5.21 9.91 -0.14
N GLY A 56 4.07 9.31 -0.47
CA GLY A 56 3.98 8.25 -1.49
C GLY A 56 4.40 8.74 -2.88
N LEU A 57 4.08 10.00 -3.22
CA LEU A 57 4.48 10.61 -4.49
C LEU A 57 5.98 10.94 -4.52
N ARG A 58 6.57 11.36 -3.38
CA ARG A 58 8.02 11.56 -3.26
C ARG A 58 8.78 10.25 -3.39
N ALA A 59 8.30 9.17 -2.77
CA ALA A 59 8.89 7.84 -2.88
C ALA A 59 8.89 7.32 -4.33
N GLN A 60 7.91 7.74 -5.13
CA GLN A 60 7.84 7.48 -6.58
C GLN A 60 8.60 8.50 -7.44
N SER A 61 9.41 9.38 -6.83
CA SER A 61 10.18 10.42 -7.53
C SER A 61 9.35 11.41 -8.37
N VAL A 62 8.05 11.57 -8.06
CA VAL A 62 7.18 12.55 -8.74
C VAL A 62 7.68 13.97 -8.42
N ALA A 63 7.84 14.81 -9.44
CA ALA A 63 8.37 16.16 -9.28
C ALA A 63 7.43 17.08 -8.45
N ALA A 64 8.03 18.07 -7.77
CA ALA A 64 7.33 18.89 -6.77
C ALA A 64 6.06 19.62 -7.25
N PRO A 65 5.99 20.12 -8.50
CA PRO A 65 4.76 20.71 -9.04
C PRO A 65 3.60 19.72 -9.15
N GLN A 66 3.88 18.44 -9.37
CA GLN A 66 2.89 17.38 -9.60
C GLN A 66 2.45 16.65 -8.32
N ARG A 67 3.00 17.04 -7.14
CA ARG A 67 2.62 16.45 -5.84
C ARG A 67 1.52 17.22 -5.10
N ARG A 68 0.90 18.21 -5.74
CA ARG A 68 -0.09 19.11 -5.15
C ARG A 68 -1.50 18.76 -5.57
#